data_AF-A0A2N7VRM9-F1
#
_entry.id   AF-A0A2N7VRM9-F1
#
_cell.length_a   1.000
_cell.length_b   1.000
_cell.length_c   1.000
_cell.angle_alpha   90.00
_cell.angle_beta   90.00
_cell.angle_gamma   90.00
#
_symmetry.space_group_name_H-M   'P 1'
#
loop_
_entity.id
_entity.type
_entity.pdbx_description
1 polymer ?
#
loop_
_entity_poly.entity_id
_entity_poly.type
_entity_poly.pdbx_seq_one_letter_code
_entity_poly.pdbx_strand_id
1 'polypeptide(L)'
;MKYTSHTITLLCVLTLSLAGCAVQGAPQSGYAPLSAAQCRDLTALKNGAPLTRERNLSELAALEEAGYQPSPFFDPYYPEDLQAAQHQVDRWYDAQCRGMQPD
;
A
#
# COMPACT_ATOMS: atom_id res chain seq x y z
N MET A 1 -60.91 -19.59 -27.46
CA MET A 1 -59.71 -20.25 -26.93
C MET A 1 -59.17 -19.33 -25.83
N LYS A 2 -59.21 -19.71 -24.54
CA LYS A 2 -58.21 -20.55 -23.86
C LYS A 2 -56.84 -19.85 -23.93
N TYR A 3 -56.15 -19.40 -22.89
CA TYR A 3 -56.04 -19.83 -21.50
C TYR A 3 -55.14 -18.81 -20.74
N THR A 4 -55.53 -18.43 -19.51
CA THR A 4 -54.65 -18.40 -18.32
C THR A 4 -53.41 -17.47 -18.34
N SER A 5 -53.41 -16.24 -17.81
CA SER A 5 -53.48 -15.82 -16.39
C SER A 5 -52.67 -16.60 -15.33
N HIS A 6 -51.88 -17.65 -15.66
CA HIS A 6 -51.13 -18.44 -14.65
C HIS A 6 -49.65 -18.69 -14.94
N THR A 7 -49.05 -18.07 -15.96
CA THR A 7 -47.61 -18.27 -16.23
C THR A 7 -46.72 -17.19 -15.61
N ILE A 8 -47.28 -16.04 -15.23
CA ILE A 8 -46.50 -14.92 -14.65
C ILE A 8 -46.21 -15.14 -13.16
N THR A 9 -46.97 -16.00 -12.47
CA THR A 9 -46.81 -16.30 -11.03
C THR A 9 -45.63 -17.23 -10.71
N LEU A 10 -44.89 -17.72 -11.72
CA LEU A 10 -43.76 -18.65 -11.57
C LEU A 10 -42.37 -17.99 -11.74
N LEU A 11 -42.28 -16.67 -11.56
CA LEU A 11 -41.02 -15.90 -11.68
C LEU A 11 -40.57 -15.25 -10.36
N CYS A 12 -41.17 -15.63 -9.23
CA CYS A 12 -40.93 -14.98 -7.93
C CYS A 12 -39.97 -15.70 -6.97
N VAL A 13 -39.38 -16.86 -7.29
CA VAL A 13 -38.53 -17.57 -6.30
C VAL A 13 -37.31 -18.22 -6.94
N LEU A 14 -36.50 -17.42 -7.63
CA LEU A 14 -35.06 -17.73 -7.73
C LEU A 14 -34.30 -16.74 -6.84
N THR A 15 -34.59 -16.85 -5.55
CA THR A 15 -33.99 -16.05 -4.49
C THR A 15 -32.58 -16.53 -4.20
N LEU A 16 -31.64 -15.59 -4.38
CA LEU A 16 -30.51 -15.33 -3.49
C LEU A 16 -29.64 -16.53 -3.09
N SER A 17 -28.55 -16.74 -3.82
CA SER A 17 -27.36 -17.38 -3.27
C SER A 17 -26.11 -16.76 -3.89
N LEU A 18 -25.92 -15.45 -3.69
CA LEU A 18 -24.58 -14.86 -3.77
C LEU A 18 -23.98 -14.95 -2.37
N ALA A 19 -23.22 -16.01 -2.13
CA ALA A 19 -22.21 -16.02 -1.09
C ALA A 19 -21.17 -14.96 -1.47
N GLY A 20 -21.35 -13.75 -0.95
CA GLY A 20 -20.36 -12.69 -1.06
C GLY A 20 -19.14 -13.06 -0.22
N CYS A 21 -18.14 -13.66 -0.85
CA CYS A 21 -16.78 -13.43 -0.38
C CYS A 21 -16.56 -11.92 -0.53
N ALA A 22 -16.49 -11.20 0.58
CA ALA A 22 -15.78 -9.93 0.61
C ALA A 22 -14.30 -10.24 0.33
N VAL A 23 -13.97 -10.52 -0.93
CA VAL A 23 -12.68 -10.11 -1.47
C VAL A 23 -12.71 -8.61 -1.28
N GLN A 24 -12.08 -8.15 -0.19
CA GLN A 24 -11.58 -6.79 -0.16
C GLN A 24 -10.86 -6.62 -1.48
N GLY A 25 -11.41 -5.76 -2.34
CA GLY A 25 -10.75 -5.40 -3.58
C GLY A 25 -9.33 -5.05 -3.20
N ALA A 26 -8.36 -5.84 -3.69
CA ALA A 26 -6.99 -5.41 -3.69
C ALA A 26 -7.01 -3.97 -4.22
N PRO A 27 -6.40 -3.00 -3.52
CA PRO A 27 -6.30 -1.66 -4.06
C PRO A 27 -5.82 -1.83 -5.50
N GLN A 28 -6.58 -1.27 -6.45
CA GLN A 28 -6.25 -1.33 -7.86
C GLN A 28 -4.75 -1.10 -7.97
N SER A 29 -4.04 -2.03 -8.61
CA SER A 29 -2.58 -2.05 -8.70
C SER A 29 -2.06 -0.85 -9.51
N GLY A 30 -2.31 0.35 -9.00
CA GLY A 30 -1.48 1.50 -9.20
C GLY A 30 -0.16 1.22 -8.49
N TYR A 31 0.90 1.74 -9.07
CA TYR A 31 2.23 1.68 -8.49
C TYR A 31 2.20 2.16 -7.02
N ALA A 32 2.53 1.26 -6.10
CA ALA A 32 2.68 1.54 -4.67
C ALA A 32 4.19 1.62 -4.38
N PRO A 33 4.74 2.82 -4.12
CA PRO A 33 6.19 3.00 -3.97
C PRO A 33 6.75 2.36 -2.70
N LEU A 34 5.92 2.00 -1.71
CA LEU A 34 6.35 1.24 -0.53
C LEU A 34 5.69 -0.15 -0.52
N SER A 35 6.52 -1.19 -0.40
CA SER A 35 6.07 -2.55 -0.13
C SER A 35 5.59 -2.71 1.32
N ALA A 36 4.80 -3.75 1.59
CA ALA A 36 4.35 -4.08 2.95
C ALA A 36 5.52 -4.32 3.92
N ALA A 37 6.62 -4.91 3.44
CA ALA A 37 7.83 -5.10 4.24
C ALA A 37 8.49 -3.76 4.59
N GLN A 38 8.60 -2.85 3.62
CA GLN A 38 9.11 -1.49 3.87
C GLN A 38 8.23 -0.72 4.85
N CYS A 39 6.90 -0.79 4.74
CA CYS A 39 6.02 -0.19 5.73
C CYS A 39 6.30 -0.70 7.14
N ARG A 40 6.36 -2.03 7.33
CA ARG A 40 6.66 -2.64 8.64
C ARG A 40 8.00 -2.17 9.19
N ASP A 41 9.04 -2.16 8.36
CA ASP A 41 10.40 -1.85 8.80
C ASP A 41 10.54 -0.34 9.11
N LEU A 42 9.98 0.55 8.27
CA LEU A 42 9.93 1.98 8.51
C LEU A 42 9.12 2.34 9.76
N THR A 43 8.00 1.65 10.01
CA THR A 43 7.22 1.81 11.25
C THR A 43 8.05 1.44 12.47
N ALA A 44 8.77 0.31 12.40
CA ALA A 44 9.65 -0.10 13.49
C ALA A 44 10.74 0.96 13.76
N LEU A 45 11.36 1.51 12.72
CA LEU A 45 12.35 2.58 12.85
C LEU A 45 11.75 3.86 13.46
N LYS A 46 10.58 4.32 12.98
CA LYS A 46 9.87 5.48 13.52
C LYS A 46 9.48 5.30 15.00
N ASN A 47 9.22 4.06 15.42
CA ASN A 47 8.91 3.71 16.81
C ASN A 47 10.17 3.45 17.68
N GLY A 48 11.36 3.76 17.18
CA GLY A 48 12.62 3.65 17.94
C GLY A 48 13.14 2.23 18.09
N ALA A 49 12.75 1.30 17.22
CA ALA A 49 13.32 -0.04 17.22
C ALA A 49 14.82 0.00 16.84
N PRO A 50 15.64 -0.96 17.29
CA PRO A 50 17.06 -0.98 16.96
C PRO A 50 17.32 -1.00 15.44
N LEU A 51 18.38 -0.31 15.01
CA LEU A 51 18.88 -0.42 13.64
C LEU A 51 19.41 -1.84 13.40
N THR A 52 18.86 -2.52 12.40
CA THR A 52 19.37 -3.79 11.86
C THR A 52 19.74 -3.61 10.40
N ARG A 53 20.55 -4.52 9.86
CA ARG A 53 20.93 -4.48 8.44
C ARG A 53 19.71 -4.53 7.53
N GLU A 54 18.73 -5.36 7.88
CA GLU A 54 17.50 -5.53 7.12
C GLU A 54 16.69 -4.23 7.07
N ARG A 55 16.51 -3.57 8.23
CA ARG A 55 15.80 -2.27 8.30
C ARG A 55 16.54 -1.17 7.54
N ASN A 56 17.86 -1.13 7.63
CA ASN A 56 18.67 -0.15 6.90
C ASN A 56 18.55 -0.33 5.38
N LEU A 57 18.58 -1.58 4.89
CA LEU A 57 18.36 -1.86 3.46
C LEU A 57 16.93 -1.55 3.02
N SER A 58 15.95 -1.76 3.89
CA SER A 58 14.54 -1.43 3.64
C SER A 58 14.35 0.08 3.44
N GLU A 59 14.95 0.88 4.33
CA GLU A 59 14.95 2.35 4.23
C GLU A 59 15.74 2.83 3.02
N LEU A 60 16.93 2.28 2.76
CA LEU A 60 17.75 2.65 1.61
C LEU A 60 17.01 2.40 0.29
N ALA A 61 16.39 1.23 0.13
CA ALA A 61 15.61 0.92 -1.07
C ALA A 61 14.44 1.90 -1.28
N ALA A 62 13.80 2.37 -0.20
CA ALA A 62 12.75 3.37 -0.29
C ALA A 62 13.30 4.75 -0.69
N LEU A 63 14.48 5.13 -0.21
CA LEU A 63 15.14 6.39 -0.56
C LEU A 63 15.60 6.40 -2.03
N GLU A 64 16.19 5.31 -2.51
CA GLU A 64 16.62 5.16 -3.91
C GLU A 64 15.41 5.25 -4.86
N GLU A 65 14.31 4.58 -4.53
CA GLU A 65 13.05 4.69 -5.29
C GLU A 65 12.49 6.12 -5.27
N ALA A 66 12.69 6.84 -4.16
CA ALA A 66 12.30 8.24 -4.01
C ALA A 66 13.24 9.24 -4.71
N GLY A 67 14.31 8.75 -5.34
CA GLY A 67 15.23 9.55 -6.17
C GLY A 67 16.58 9.85 -5.54
N TYR A 68 16.91 9.29 -4.38
CA TYR A 68 18.25 9.40 -3.80
C TYR A 68 19.31 8.76 -4.71
N GLN A 69 20.31 9.54 -5.08
CA GLN A 69 21.40 9.16 -5.98
C GLN A 69 22.72 9.71 -5.43
N PRO A 70 23.48 8.89 -4.67
CA PRO A 70 24.71 9.35 -4.04
C PRO A 70 25.67 10.00 -5.04
N SER A 71 26.09 11.24 -4.74
CA SER A 71 27.06 11.95 -5.57
C SER A 71 28.39 11.18 -5.63
N PRO A 72 29.00 11.01 -6.82
CA PRO A 72 30.34 10.46 -6.93
C PRO A 72 31.44 11.48 -6.55
N PHE A 73 31.05 12.74 -6.30
CA PHE A 73 31.96 13.82 -5.94
C PHE A 73 31.84 14.17 -4.46
N PHE A 74 32.89 14.80 -3.92
CA PHE A 74 32.84 15.35 -2.57
C PHE A 74 31.91 16.56 -2.52
N ASP A 75 30.77 16.40 -1.84
CA ASP A 75 29.88 17.49 -1.48
C ASP A 75 30.14 17.86 0.00
N PRO A 76 30.55 19.11 0.31
CA PRO A 76 30.73 19.55 1.70
C PRO A 76 29.41 19.80 2.43
N TYR A 77 28.27 19.83 1.73
CA TYR A 77 26.95 20.05 2.28
C TYR A 77 26.17 18.74 2.44
N TYR A 78 25.05 18.81 3.14
CA TYR A 78 24.12 17.69 3.21
C TYR A 78 23.47 17.46 1.83
N PRO A 79 23.42 16.22 1.31
CA PRO A 79 22.92 15.97 -0.04
C PRO A 79 21.44 16.36 -0.19
N GLU A 80 21.16 17.23 -1.16
CA GLU A 80 19.81 17.74 -1.47
C GLU A 80 18.85 16.63 -1.93
N ASP A 81 19.37 15.66 -2.68
CA ASP A 81 18.65 14.51 -3.18
C ASP A 81 18.23 13.55 -2.05
N LEU A 82 19.11 13.34 -1.07
CA LEU A 82 18.77 12.59 0.14
C LEU A 82 17.68 13.29 0.94
N GLN A 83 17.77 14.61 1.12
CA GLN A 83 16.75 15.39 1.82
C GLN A 83 15.39 15.29 1.11
N ALA A 84 15.38 15.46 -0.22
CA ALA A 84 14.18 15.35 -1.03
C ALA A 84 13.58 13.93 -0.98
N ALA A 85 14.42 12.90 -1.08
CA ALA A 85 14.01 11.51 -0.99
C ALA A 85 13.40 11.18 0.38
N GLN A 86 14.00 11.64 1.49
CA GLN A 86 13.44 11.46 2.83
C GLN A 86 12.05 12.07 2.96
N HIS A 87 11.86 13.31 2.50
CA HIS A 87 10.55 13.94 2.48
C HIS A 87 9.54 13.16 1.63
N GLN A 88 9.96 12.61 0.49
CA GLN A 88 9.10 11.80 -0.36
C GLN A 88 8.72 10.47 0.30
N VAL A 89 9.65 9.78 0.95
CA VAL A 89 9.40 8.55 1.73
C VAL A 89 8.43 8.83 2.87
N ASP A 90 8.57 9.95 3.58
CA ASP A 90 7.62 10.35 4.63
C ASP A 90 6.20 10.52 4.08
N ARG A 91 6.05 11.18 2.92
CA ARG A 91 4.74 11.30 2.26
C ARG A 91 4.16 9.93 1.87
N TRP A 92 4.99 9.03 1.36
CA TRP A 92 4.54 7.68 1.02
C TRP A 92 4.14 6.88 2.25
N TYR A 93 4.94 6.97 3.32
CA TYR A 93 4.67 6.32 4.59
C TYR A 93 3.32 6.76 5.17
N ASP A 94 3.06 8.07 5.14
CA ASP A 94 1.81 8.65 5.63
C ASP A 94 0.60 8.17 4.84
N ALA A 95 0.73 8.09 3.51
CA ALA A 95 -0.34 7.67 2.62
C ALA A 95 -0.61 6.17 2.62
N GLN A 96 0.42 5.33 2.82
CA GLN A 96 0.33 3.87 2.61
C GLN A 96 0.46 3.04 3.90
N CYS A 97 1.24 3.50 4.88
CA CYS A 97 1.62 2.66 6.01
C CYS A 97 0.84 2.96 7.30
N ARG A 98 0.44 4.22 7.58
CA ARG A 98 -0.24 4.58 8.83
C ARG A 98 -1.54 3.79 9.09
N GLY A 99 -2.28 3.42 8.05
CA GLY A 99 -3.52 2.63 8.16
C GLY A 99 -3.30 1.13 8.35
N MET A 100 -2.07 0.64 8.28
CA MET A 100 -1.72 -0.79 8.43
C MET A 100 -1.25 -1.14 9.85
N GLN A 101 -1.19 -0.18 10.76
CA GLN A 101 -0.78 -0.42 12.15
C GLN A 101 -1.93 -1.07 12.92
N PRO A 102 -1.76 -2.27 13.52
CA PRO A 102 -2.77 -2.85 14.38
C PRO A 102 -2.88 -2.03 15.69
N ASP A 103 -4.12 -1.82 16.15
CA ASP A 103 -4.46 -1.17 17.43
C ASP A 103 -3.85 -1.89 18.65
#